data_AF-A0A8J4F0N4-F1
#
_entry.id   AF-A0A8J4F0N4-F1
#
_cell.length_a   1.000
_cell.length_b   1.000
_cell.length_c   1.000
_cell.angle_alpha   90.00
_cell.angle_beta   90.00
_cell.angle_gamma   90.00
#
_symmetry.space_group_name_H-M   'P 1'
#
loop_
_entity.id
_entity.type
_entity.pdbx_description
1 polymer ?
#
loop_
_entity_poly.entity_id
_entity_poly.type
_entity_poly.pdbx_seq_one_letter_code
_entity_poly.pdbx_strand_id
1 'polypeptide(L)'
;KDRRFLPIFIVQFCGCLNDSILKNALIILITFKIAQSLNIAPYLLVMLANVLFIAPFVLFASLAGQIADCYERTIIVKIIKSTEIGIILLSAYGFYNVNLVILFVALTLMGIHSTFFGPIKYSVLPDQLKKQELLGANGYIEAGTFMSIMLGTIIGG
;
A
#
# COMPACT_ATOMS: atom_id res chain seq x y z
N LYS A 1 4.66 23.08 16.77
CA LYS A 1 4.06 22.68 15.48
C LYS A 1 4.37 21.19 15.24
N ASP A 2 3.54 20.37 15.86
CA ASP A 2 3.16 18.96 15.59
C ASP A 2 4.22 17.88 15.37
N ARG A 3 4.97 17.55 16.43
CA ARG A 3 5.65 16.25 16.57
C ARG A 3 4.69 15.03 16.54
N ARG A 4 3.37 15.27 16.52
CA ARG A 4 2.30 14.26 16.51
C ARG A 4 1.89 13.85 15.08
N PHE A 5 1.92 14.78 14.13
CA PHE A 5 1.52 14.54 12.73
C PHE A 5 2.63 13.86 11.89
N LEU A 6 3.89 14.24 12.13
CA LEU A 6 5.03 13.75 11.35
C LEU A 6 5.15 12.21 11.28
N PRO A 7 4.99 11.45 12.39
CA PRO A 7 5.12 9.99 12.34
C PRO A 7 4.05 9.33 11.48
N ILE A 8 2.81 9.83 11.52
CA ILE A 8 1.68 9.32 10.72
C ILE A 8 1.91 9.61 9.24
N PHE A 9 2.35 10.84 8.95
CA PHE A 9 2.70 11.25 7.59
C PHE A 9 3.79 10.35 7.00
N ILE A 10 4.88 10.10 7.73
CA ILE A 10 5.97 9.23 7.26
C ILE A 10 5.48 7.80 7.04
N VAL A 11 4.69 7.26 7.98
CA VAL A 11 4.16 5.90 7.88
C VAL A 11 3.28 5.73 6.64
N GLN A 12 2.38 6.70 6.39
CA GLN A 12 1.51 6.73 5.21
C GLN A 12 2.30 6.90 3.92
N PHE A 13 3.27 7.81 3.90
CA PHE A 13 4.14 8.06 2.76
C PHE A 13 4.92 6.79 2.39
N CYS A 14 5.60 6.17 3.36
CA CYS A 14 6.33 4.92 3.13
C CYS A 14 5.41 3.78 2.69
N GLY A 15 4.22 3.65 3.28
CA GLY A 15 3.26 2.61 2.90
C GLY A 15 2.82 2.76 1.43
N CYS A 16 2.39 3.97 1.05
CA CYS A 16 1.96 4.27 -0.31
C CYS A 16 3.11 4.14 -1.34
N LEU A 17 4.32 4.52 -0.94
CA LEU A 17 5.53 4.36 -1.75
C LEU A 17 5.80 2.86 -2.00
N ASN A 18 5.77 2.04 -0.95
CA ASN A 18 6.00 0.59 -1.05
C ASN A 18 4.97 -0.10 -1.94
N ASP A 19 3.68 0.25 -1.79
CA ASP A 19 2.60 -0.25 -2.65
C ASP A 19 2.89 0.02 -4.13
N SER A 20 3.28 1.26 -4.42
CA SER A 20 3.54 1.74 -5.76
C SER A 20 4.80 1.11 -6.36
N ILE A 21 5.87 0.96 -5.57
CA ILE A 21 7.10 0.29 -6.01
C ILE A 21 6.81 -1.18 -6.33
N LEU A 22 6.17 -1.92 -5.42
CA LEU A 22 5.87 -3.34 -5.61
C LEU A 22 5.03 -3.57 -6.87
N LYS A 23 3.96 -2.79 -7.02
CA LYS A 23 3.05 -2.90 -8.15
C LYS A 23 3.74 -2.58 -9.47
N ASN A 24 4.47 -1.47 -9.56
CA ASN A 24 5.12 -1.07 -10.81
C ASN A 24 6.29 -2.01 -11.18
N ALA A 25 7.09 -2.43 -10.20
CA ALA A 25 8.16 -3.40 -10.42
C ALA A 25 7.62 -4.74 -10.93
N LEU A 26 6.47 -5.19 -10.40
CA LEU A 26 5.80 -6.39 -10.90
C LEU A 26 5.31 -6.22 -12.35
N ILE A 27 4.71 -5.08 -12.68
CA ILE A 27 4.24 -4.78 -14.04
C ILE A 27 5.40 -4.82 -15.04
N ILE A 28 6.55 -4.29 -14.67
CA ILE A 28 7.76 -4.31 -15.50
C ILE A 28 8.33 -5.71 -15.64
N LEU A 29 8.42 -6.46 -14.54
CA LEU A 29 8.85 -7.86 -14.60
C LEU A 29 7.95 -8.67 -15.54
N ILE A 30 6.62 -8.49 -15.45
CA ILE A 30 5.66 -9.13 -16.35
C ILE A 30 5.91 -8.72 -17.82
N THR A 31 6.07 -7.42 -18.06
CA THR A 31 6.19 -6.84 -19.41
C THR A 31 7.49 -7.24 -20.09
N PHE A 32 8.61 -7.23 -19.39
CA PHE A 32 9.93 -7.46 -19.99
C PHE A 32 10.42 -8.90 -19.90
N LYS A 33 10.14 -9.60 -18.79
CA LYS A 33 10.70 -10.93 -18.54
C LYS A 33 9.74 -12.05 -18.91
N ILE A 34 8.44 -11.84 -18.73
CA ILE A 34 7.45 -12.91 -18.85
C ILE A 34 6.74 -12.93 -20.19
N ALA A 35 6.59 -11.77 -20.83
CA ALA A 35 6.16 -11.66 -22.22
C ALA A 35 6.90 -12.63 -23.16
N GLN A 36 8.17 -12.92 -22.88
CA GLN A 36 9.00 -13.83 -23.66
C GLN A 36 8.83 -15.31 -23.31
N SER A 37 8.29 -15.65 -22.14
CA SER A 37 8.33 -17.02 -21.59
C SER A 37 7.00 -17.78 -21.62
N LEU A 38 5.86 -17.09 -21.45
CA LEU A 38 4.57 -17.77 -21.24
C LEU A 38 3.62 -17.74 -22.46
N ASN A 39 3.96 -17.08 -23.57
CA ASN A 39 3.05 -16.86 -24.72
C ASN A 39 1.68 -16.22 -24.33
N ILE A 40 1.57 -15.68 -23.11
CA ILE A 40 0.39 -14.96 -22.62
C ILE A 40 0.60 -13.48 -22.91
N ALA A 41 -0.44 -12.80 -23.41
CA ALA A 41 -0.38 -11.37 -23.65
C ALA A 41 -0.09 -10.61 -22.34
N PRO A 42 0.99 -9.81 -22.25
CA PRO A 42 1.40 -9.15 -21.01
C PRO A 42 0.32 -8.26 -20.40
N TYR A 43 -0.53 -7.65 -21.24
CA TYR A 43 -1.62 -6.80 -20.79
C TYR A 43 -2.62 -7.52 -19.88
N LEU A 44 -2.88 -8.83 -20.10
CA LEU A 44 -3.81 -9.62 -19.28
C LEU A 44 -3.26 -9.82 -17.86
N LEU A 45 -1.96 -10.13 -17.75
CA LEU A 45 -1.27 -10.30 -16.48
C LEU A 45 -1.19 -8.98 -15.70
N VAL A 46 -0.94 -7.86 -16.40
CA VAL A 46 -0.96 -6.52 -15.80
C VAL A 46 -2.37 -6.15 -15.34
N MET A 47 -3.41 -6.43 -16.12
CA MET A 47 -4.79 -6.19 -15.72
C MET A 47 -5.16 -7.03 -14.48
N LEU A 48 -4.75 -8.29 -14.46
CA LEU A 48 -4.95 -9.18 -13.31
C LEU A 48 -4.22 -8.67 -12.06
N ALA A 49 -2.99 -8.15 -12.20
CA ALA A 49 -2.26 -7.51 -11.09
C ALA A 49 -3.05 -6.32 -10.52
N ASN A 50 -3.57 -5.45 -11.39
CA ASN A 50 -4.36 -4.28 -10.96
C ASN A 50 -5.63 -4.70 -10.21
N VAL A 51 -6.36 -5.69 -10.73
CA VAL A 51 -7.57 -6.20 -10.10
C VAL A 51 -7.24 -6.86 -8.77
N LEU A 52 -6.21 -7.70 -8.70
CA LEU A 52 -5.78 -8.36 -7.45
C LEU A 52 -5.33 -7.39 -6.37
N PHE A 53 -4.85 -6.20 -6.74
CA PHE A 53 -4.50 -5.15 -5.79
C PHE A 53 -5.74 -4.38 -5.31
N ILE A 54 -6.64 -4.00 -6.21
CA ILE A 54 -7.80 -3.14 -5.90
C ILE A 54 -8.98 -3.93 -5.30
N ALA A 55 -9.22 -5.16 -5.77
CA ALA A 55 -10.34 -5.98 -5.32
C ALA A 55 -10.37 -6.21 -3.80
N PRO A 56 -9.29 -6.69 -3.14
CA PRO A 56 -9.29 -6.83 -1.69
C PRO A 56 -9.49 -5.49 -0.99
N PHE A 57 -8.95 -4.40 -1.56
CA PHE A 57 -9.12 -3.07 -0.99
C PHE A 57 -10.59 -2.67 -0.86
N VAL A 58 -11.38 -2.91 -1.91
CA VAL A 58 -12.82 -2.60 -1.90
C VAL A 58 -13.60 -3.56 -1.00
N LEU A 59 -13.26 -4.85 -1.02
CA LEU A 59 -14.00 -5.88 -0.28
C LEU A 59 -13.77 -5.79 1.24
N PHE A 60 -12.54 -5.51 1.67
CA PHE A 60 -12.18 -5.49 3.08
C PHE A 60 -12.26 -4.08 3.71
N ALA A 61 -12.57 -3.03 2.94
CA ALA A 61 -12.67 -1.65 3.47
C ALA A 61 -13.69 -1.51 4.61
N SER A 62 -14.85 -2.17 4.49
CA SER A 62 -15.89 -2.13 5.51
C SER A 62 -15.47 -2.86 6.79
N LEU A 63 -14.82 -4.02 6.65
CA LEU A 63 -14.30 -4.81 7.77
C LEU A 63 -13.16 -4.07 8.48
N ALA A 64 -12.26 -3.46 7.71
CA ALA A 64 -11.16 -2.66 8.24
C ALA A 64 -11.67 -1.44 9.02
N GLY A 65 -12.76 -0.81 8.58
CA GLY A 65 -13.41 0.28 9.31
C GLY A 65 -13.93 -0.17 10.67
N GLN A 66 -14.69 -1.26 10.71
CA GLN A 66 -15.21 -1.81 11.97
C GLN A 66 -14.09 -2.21 12.94
N ILE A 67 -13.03 -2.84 12.43
CA ILE A 67 -11.87 -3.23 13.25
C ILE A 67 -11.13 -1.98 13.78
N ALA A 68 -11.00 -0.92 12.97
CA ALA A 68 -10.37 0.32 13.40
C ALA A 68 -11.16 1.04 14.50
N ASP A 69 -12.49 0.89 14.52
CA ASP A 69 -13.35 1.50 15.53
C ASP A 69 -13.38 0.71 16.86
N CYS A 70 -13.21 -0.62 16.81
CA CYS A 70 -13.29 -1.47 18.01
C CYS A 70 -11.96 -1.66 18.75
N TYR A 71 -10.80 -1.45 18.12
CA TYR A 71 -9.50 -1.77 18.70
C TYR A 71 -8.61 -0.54 18.94
N GLU A 72 -7.63 -0.68 19.85
CA GLU A 72 -6.68 0.39 20.13
C GLU A 72 -5.81 0.71 18.91
N ARG A 73 -5.88 1.96 18.48
CA ARG A 73 -5.23 2.49 17.27
C ARG A 73 -3.73 2.24 17.24
N THR A 74 -3.05 2.33 18.38
CA THR A 74 -1.61 2.07 18.48
C THR A 74 -1.26 0.60 18.20
N ILE A 75 -2.11 -0.35 18.62
CA ILE A 75 -1.91 -1.77 18.37
C ILE A 75 -2.10 -2.05 16.87
N ILE A 76 -3.15 -1.50 16.26
CA ILE A 76 -3.42 -1.72 14.84
C ILE A 76 -2.29 -1.16 13.97
N VAL A 77 -1.81 0.07 14.25
CA VAL A 77 -0.68 0.66 13.51
C VAL A 77 0.59 -0.20 13.61
N LYS A 78 0.88 -0.77 14.79
CA LYS A 78 2.04 -1.65 14.99
C LYS A 78 1.90 -2.96 14.21
N ILE A 79 0.72 -3.58 14.24
CA ILE A 79 0.45 -4.82 13.49
C ILE A 79 0.61 -4.57 12.00
N ILE A 80 -0.01 -3.49 11.49
CA ILE A 80 0.10 -3.10 10.10
C ILE A 80 1.56 -2.91 9.71
N LYS A 81 2.36 -2.09 10.42
CA LYS A 81 3.78 -1.94 10.04
C LYS A 81 4.59 -3.23 10.13
N SER A 82 4.27 -4.12 11.07
CA SER A 82 4.94 -5.41 11.17
C SER A 82 4.62 -6.31 9.96
N THR A 83 3.35 -6.35 9.56
CA THR A 83 2.88 -7.08 8.38
C THR A 83 3.49 -6.53 7.09
N GLU A 84 3.68 -5.20 6.98
CA GLU A 84 4.31 -4.56 5.82
C GLU A 84 5.71 -5.10 5.56
N ILE A 85 6.52 -5.21 6.61
CA ILE A 85 7.89 -5.75 6.52
C ILE A 85 7.84 -7.21 6.02
N GLY A 86 6.90 -8.01 6.52
CA GLY A 86 6.69 -9.38 6.05
C GLY A 86 6.34 -9.46 4.57
N ILE A 87 5.47 -8.58 4.08
CA ILE A 87 5.07 -8.54 2.67
C ILE A 87 6.23 -8.10 1.77
N ILE A 88 7.04 -7.13 2.21
CA ILE A 88 8.23 -6.69 1.45
C ILE A 88 9.26 -7.81 1.37
N LEU A 89 9.51 -8.55 2.45
CA LEU A 89 10.42 -9.71 2.44
C LEU A 89 9.91 -10.82 1.52
N LEU A 90 8.60 -11.12 1.56
CA LEU A 90 7.97 -12.09 0.66
C LEU A 90 8.09 -11.64 -0.80
N SER A 91 7.86 -10.36 -1.07
CA SER A 91 8.00 -9.76 -2.40
C SER A 91 9.43 -9.85 -2.90
N ALA A 92 10.41 -9.51 -2.07
CA ALA A 92 11.84 -9.61 -2.40
C ALA A 92 12.23 -11.06 -2.75
N TYR A 93 11.73 -12.04 -2.00
CA TYR A 93 11.90 -13.45 -2.33
C TYR A 93 11.21 -13.84 -3.64
N GLY A 94 10.01 -13.31 -3.91
CA GLY A 94 9.29 -13.49 -5.17
C GLY A 94 10.06 -12.93 -6.37
N PHE A 95 10.66 -11.74 -6.23
CA PHE A 95 11.50 -11.12 -7.26
C PHE A 95 12.79 -11.91 -7.51
N TYR A 96 13.44 -12.39 -6.44
CA TYR A 96 14.68 -13.18 -6.55
C TYR A 96 14.44 -14.48 -7.34
N ASN A 97 13.37 -15.19 -7.03
CA ASN A 97 13.01 -16.45 -7.71
C ASN A 97 12.22 -16.24 -9.02
N VAL A 98 11.85 -15.00 -9.35
CA VAL A 98 11.01 -14.66 -10.51
C VAL A 98 9.69 -15.44 -10.50
N ASN A 99 9.14 -15.71 -9.31
CA ASN A 99 7.93 -16.50 -9.18
C ASN A 99 6.70 -15.59 -9.15
N LEU A 100 5.95 -15.60 -10.26
CA LEU A 100 4.72 -14.82 -10.40
C LEU A 100 3.69 -15.08 -9.32
N VAL A 101 3.51 -16.33 -8.90
CA VAL A 101 2.48 -16.69 -7.93
C VAL A 101 2.80 -16.02 -6.60
N ILE A 102 4.06 -16.05 -6.17
CA ILE A 102 4.51 -15.39 -4.93
C ILE A 102 4.31 -13.87 -5.04
N LEU A 103 4.64 -13.27 -6.18
CA LEU A 103 4.47 -11.83 -6.39
C LEU A 103 3.01 -11.40 -6.41
N PHE A 104 2.12 -12.19 -7.04
CA PHE A 104 0.68 -11.92 -7.00
C PHE A 104 0.10 -12.07 -5.60
N VAL A 105 0.51 -13.11 -4.85
CA VAL A 105 0.12 -13.28 -3.45
C VAL A 105 0.60 -12.09 -2.61
N ALA A 106 1.85 -11.67 -2.78
CA ALA A 106 2.38 -10.51 -2.08
C ALA A 106 1.64 -9.22 -2.43
N LEU A 107 1.27 -9.02 -3.70
CA LEU A 107 0.49 -7.89 -4.16
C LEU A 107 -0.92 -7.87 -3.54
N THR A 108 -1.60 -9.02 -3.51
CA THR A 108 -2.92 -9.14 -2.87
C THR A 108 -2.82 -8.90 -1.36
N LEU A 109 -1.81 -9.45 -0.69
CA LEU A 109 -1.57 -9.20 0.73
C LEU A 109 -1.29 -7.71 0.99
N MET A 110 -0.54 -7.04 0.11
CA MET A 110 -0.30 -5.60 0.19
C MET A 110 -1.61 -4.81 0.02
N GLY A 111 -2.48 -5.20 -0.91
CA GLY A 111 -3.80 -4.60 -1.08
C GLY A 111 -4.67 -4.73 0.18
N ILE A 112 -4.73 -5.93 0.77
CA ILE A 112 -5.43 -6.17 2.05
C ILE A 112 -4.85 -5.28 3.15
N HIS A 113 -3.52 -5.26 3.29
CA HIS A 113 -2.82 -4.47 4.30
C HIS A 113 -3.11 -2.96 4.17
N SER A 114 -3.01 -2.42 2.96
CA SER A 114 -3.22 -1.00 2.67
C SER A 114 -4.67 -0.56 2.92
N THR A 115 -5.61 -1.51 2.89
CA THR A 115 -7.03 -1.29 3.25
C THR A 115 -7.19 -0.83 4.70
N PHE A 116 -6.40 -1.40 5.62
CA PHE A 116 -6.47 -1.06 7.04
C PHE A 116 -5.88 0.32 7.35
N PHE A 117 -5.02 0.86 6.48
CA PHE A 117 -4.45 2.19 6.65
C PHE A 117 -5.48 3.32 6.47
N GLY A 118 -6.47 3.12 5.59
CA GLY A 118 -7.50 4.13 5.29
C GLY A 118 -8.28 4.58 6.53
N PRO A 119 -9.02 3.69 7.21
CA PRO A 119 -9.81 4.03 8.40
C PRO A 119 -8.96 4.63 9.53
N ILE A 120 -7.77 4.07 9.77
CA ILE A 120 -6.87 4.53 10.83
C ILE A 120 -6.41 5.97 10.59
N LYS A 121 -6.08 6.35 9.35
CA LYS A 121 -5.72 7.72 9.01
C LYS A 121 -6.83 8.69 9.43
N TYR A 122 -8.08 8.38 9.09
CA TYR A 122 -9.22 9.27 9.38
C TYR A 122 -9.66 9.26 10.84
N SER A 123 -9.35 8.20 11.59
CA SER A 123 -9.61 8.16 13.04
C SER A 123 -8.53 8.88 13.85
N VAL A 124 -7.24 8.74 13.48
CA VAL A 124 -6.11 9.29 14.27
C VAL A 124 -5.91 10.79 14.05
N LEU A 125 -6.15 11.30 12.83
CA LEU A 125 -6.03 12.73 12.52
C LEU A 125 -6.88 13.66 13.42
N PRO A 126 -8.21 13.43 13.58
CA PRO A 126 -9.07 14.26 14.42
C PRO A 126 -8.77 14.18 15.92
N ASP A 127 -8.16 13.10 16.41
CA ASP A 127 -7.74 12.98 17.81
C ASP A 127 -6.51 13.82 18.15
N GLN A 128 -5.63 14.04 17.17
CA GLN A 128 -4.32 14.66 17.40
C GLN A 128 -4.25 16.13 17.00
N LEU A 129 -5.17 16.59 16.13
CA LEU A 129 -5.16 17.92 15.53
C LEU A 129 -6.47 18.66 15.82
N LYS A 130 -6.40 19.98 15.96
CA LYS A 130 -7.60 20.81 16.09
C LYS A 130 -8.36 20.81 14.77
N LYS A 131 -9.69 20.98 14.81
CA LYS A 131 -10.54 21.04 13.58
C LYS A 131 -10.03 22.00 12.50
N GLN A 132 -9.40 23.10 12.89
CA GLN A 132 -8.82 24.10 12.00
C GLN A 132 -7.53 23.63 11.29
N GLU A 133 -6.82 22.67 11.88
CA GLU A 133 -5.57 22.10 11.37
C GLU A 133 -5.82 20.86 10.48
N LEU A 134 -7.00 20.23 10.60
CA LEU A 134 -7.36 19.02 9.84
C LEU A 134 -7.37 19.24 8.33
N LEU A 135 -7.85 20.40 7.87
CA LEU A 135 -7.90 20.71 6.44
C LEU A 135 -6.49 20.76 5.85
N GLY A 136 -5.56 21.43 6.53
CA GLY A 136 -4.16 21.50 6.11
C GLY A 136 -3.46 20.14 6.17
N ALA A 137 -3.66 19.39 7.26
CA ALA A 137 -3.09 18.06 7.44
C ALA A 137 -3.56 17.05 6.37
N ASN A 138 -4.84 17.08 6.00
CA ASN A 138 -5.36 16.28 4.88
C ASN A 138 -4.69 16.65 3.56
N GLY A 139 -4.55 17.95 3.27
CA GLY A 139 -3.86 18.41 2.06
C GLY A 139 -2.41 17.94 1.99
N TYR A 140 -1.66 18.01 3.10
CA TYR A 140 -0.30 17.47 3.16
C TYR A 140 -0.26 15.96 2.94
N ILE A 141 -1.16 15.19 3.55
CA ILE A 141 -1.18 13.73 3.37
C ILE A 141 -1.52 13.37 1.92
N GLU A 142 -2.49 14.03 1.31
CA GLU A 142 -2.84 13.78 -0.10
C GLU A 142 -1.68 14.12 -1.03
N ALA A 143 -1.04 15.27 -0.83
CA ALA A 143 0.15 15.66 -1.58
C ALA A 143 1.31 14.65 -1.39
N GLY A 144 1.53 14.20 -0.15
CA GLY A 144 2.53 13.18 0.17
C GLY A 144 2.21 11.83 -0.47
N THR A 145 0.94 11.44 -0.51
CA THR A 145 0.46 10.21 -1.17
C THR A 145 0.71 10.30 -2.66
N PHE A 146 0.34 11.42 -3.30
CA PHE A 146 0.64 11.66 -4.71
C PHE A 146 2.14 11.60 -5.01
N MET A 147 2.96 12.25 -4.20
CA MET A 147 4.41 12.22 -4.34
C MET A 147 4.96 10.80 -4.18
N SER A 148 4.41 10.02 -3.24
CA SER A 148 4.78 8.62 -3.03
C SER A 148 4.46 7.76 -4.24
N ILE A 149 3.28 7.93 -4.84
CA ILE A 149 2.88 7.20 -6.05
C ILE A 149 3.80 7.54 -7.22
N MET A 150 4.08 8.83 -7.42
CA MET A 150 4.98 9.27 -8.49
C MET A 150 6.38 8.70 -8.30
N LEU A 151 6.97 8.84 -7.12
CA LEU A 151 8.29 8.30 -6.81
C LEU A 151 8.31 6.77 -6.94
N GLY A 152 7.28 6.09 -6.45
CA GLY A 152 7.19 4.64 -6.53
C GLY A 152 7.03 4.14 -7.97
N THR A 153 6.38 4.92 -8.83
CA THR A 153 6.30 4.63 -10.27
C THR A 153 7.62 4.85 -10.98
N ILE A 154 8.42 5.83 -10.57
CA ILE A 154 9.75 6.08 -11.12
C ILE A 154 10.76 5.02 -10.64
N ILE A 155 10.72 4.64 -9.36
CA ILE A 155 11.67 3.69 -8.77
C ILE A 155 11.34 2.24 -9.12
N GLY A 156 10.04 1.90 -9.14
CA GLY A 156 9.59 0.59 -9.61
C GLY A 156 9.56 0.47 -11.14
N GLY A 157 9.69 1.62 -11.83
CA GLY A 157 9.73 1.88 -13.27
C GLY A 157 11.06 1.50 -13.93
#